data_AF-A0A7X8BPJ3-F1
#
_entry.id   AF-A0A7X8BPJ3-F1
#
_cell.length_a   1.000
_cell.length_b   1.000
_cell.length_c   1.000
_cell.angle_alpha   90.00
_cell.angle_beta   90.00
_cell.angle_gamma   90.00
#
_symmetry.space_group_name_H-M   'P 1'
#
loop_
_entity.id
_entity.type
_entity.pdbx_description
1 polymer ?
#
loop_
_entity_poly.entity_id
_entity_poly.type
_entity_poly.pdbx_seq_one_letter_code
_entity_poly.pdbx_strand_id
1 'polypeptide(L)' 'MVKNFFLKNEKSPKNIQIKKDIINHFISTGNDTIAELSRELDLSVPTVTKFITELKEQ' A
#
# COMPACT_ATOMS: atom_id res chain seq x y z
N MET A 1 -4.87 -17.54 -5.67
CA MET A 1 -3.65 -17.28 -6.48
C MET A 1 -3.58 -15.78 -6.82
N VAL A 2 -3.29 -14.91 -5.85
CA VAL A 2 -3.34 -13.43 -6.00
C VAL A 2 -1.96 -12.78 -6.15
N LYS A 3 -0.92 -13.59 -6.43
CA LYS A 3 0.48 -13.23 -6.15
C LYS A 3 1.14 -12.27 -7.14
N ASN A 4 0.43 -11.79 -8.18
CA ASN A 4 1.11 -11.25 -9.37
C ASN A 4 0.69 -9.85 -9.85
N PHE A 5 -0.12 -9.10 -9.10
CA PHE A 5 -0.52 -7.75 -9.53
C PHE A 5 0.61 -6.72 -9.34
N PHE A 6 1.23 -6.67 -8.16
CA PHE A 6 2.28 -5.69 -7.83
C PHE A 6 3.63 -5.92 -8.53
N LEU A 7 3.88 -7.13 -9.01
CA LEU A 7 5.17 -7.52 -9.60
C LEU A 7 5.38 -6.97 -11.02
N LYS A 8 4.33 -6.46 -11.68
CA LYS A 8 4.40 -6.13 -13.11
C LYS A 8 4.89 -4.71 -13.41
N ASN A 9 4.81 -3.78 -12.46
CA ASN A 9 5.14 -2.37 -12.69
C ASN A 9 6.22 -1.78 -11.76
N GLU A 10 6.58 -2.45 -10.66
CA GLU A 10 7.52 -1.88 -9.70
C GLU A 10 8.89 -2.55 -9.71
N LYS A 11 9.92 -1.76 -9.98
CA LYS A 11 11.34 -2.19 -9.90
C LYS A 11 11.91 -2.14 -8.48
N SER A 12 11.21 -1.49 -7.54
CA SER A 12 11.70 -1.27 -6.18
C SER A 12 11.04 -2.24 -5.19
N PRO A 13 11.78 -3.20 -4.61
CA PRO A 13 11.21 -4.18 -3.69
C PRO A 13 10.62 -3.55 -2.42
N LYS A 14 11.17 -2.41 -1.97
CA LYS A 14 10.64 -1.64 -0.82
C LYS A 14 9.23 -1.13 -1.05
N ASN A 15 8.95 -0.60 -2.24
CA ASN A 15 7.63 -0.06 -2.57
C ASN A 15 6.58 -1.17 -2.72
N ILE A 16 6.95 -2.30 -3.32
CA ILE A 16 6.07 -3.48 -3.42
C ILE A 16 5.67 -3.97 -2.03
N GLN A 17 6.60 -3.95 -1.07
CA GLN A 17 6.33 -4.33 0.30
C GLN A 17 5.36 -3.35 0.97
N ILE A 18 5.61 -2.04 0.85
CA ILE A 18 4.70 -0.99 1.36
C ILE A 18 3.29 -1.17 0.79
N LYS A 19 3.16 -1.35 -0.52
CA LYS A 19 1.85 -1.55 -1.18
C LYS A 19 1.13 -2.82 -0.71
N LYS A 20 1.87 -3.90 -0.46
CA LYS A 20 1.30 -5.13 0.12
C LYS A 20 0.84 -4.92 1.54
N ASP A 21 1.62 -4.23 2.36
CA ASP A 21 1.27 -3.90 3.73
C ASP A 21 0.00 -3.05 3.79
N ILE A 22 -0.08 -2.01 2.94
CA ILE A 22 -1.28 -1.18 2.74
C ILE A 22 -2.50 -2.07 2.50
N ILE A 23 -2.43 -2.99 1.54
CA ILE A 23 -3.56 -3.84 1.16
C ILE A 23 -3.89 -4.87 2.24
N ASN A 24 -2.89 -5.49 2.85
CA ASN A 24 -3.11 -6.42 3.96
C ASN A 24 -3.82 -5.73 5.12
N HIS A 25 -3.40 -4.52 5.45
CA HIS A 25 -4.03 -3.72 6.49
C HIS A 25 -5.47 -3.36 6.10
N PHE A 26 -5.71 -2.90 4.87
CA PHE A 26 -7.08 -2.66 4.38
C PHE A 26 -7.98 -3.90 4.43
N ILE A 27 -7.45 -5.09 4.12
CA ILE A 27 -8.21 -6.35 4.18
C ILE A 27 -8.44 -6.80 5.63
N SER A 28 -7.45 -6.60 6.51
CA SER A 28 -7.48 -7.05 7.90
C SER A 28 -8.36 -6.16 8.78
N THR A 29 -8.20 -4.84 8.66
CA THR A 29 -8.90 -3.85 9.49
C THR A 29 -10.17 -3.33 8.80
N GLY A 30 -10.30 -3.53 7.49
CA GLY A 30 -11.50 -3.22 6.70
C GLY A 30 -11.62 -1.74 6.35
N ASN A 31 -11.77 -0.89 7.38
CA ASN A 31 -12.09 0.54 7.20
C ASN A 31 -11.15 1.42 8.03
N ASP A 32 -9.85 1.25 7.78
CA ASP A 32 -8.84 2.06 8.43
C ASP A 32 -8.59 3.38 7.69
N THR A 33 -8.09 4.37 8.43
CA THR A 33 -7.80 5.68 7.84
C THR A 33 -6.39 5.71 7.27
N ILE A 34 -6.18 6.49 6.21
CA ILE A 34 -4.84 6.72 5.65
C ILE A 34 -3.87 7.23 6.73
N ALA A 35 -4.36 7.94 7.76
CA ALA A 35 -3.57 8.43 8.87
C ALA A 35 -3.04 7.30 9.78
N GLU A 36 -3.87 6.33 10.15
CA GLU A 36 -3.44 5.15 10.92
C GLU A 36 -2.47 4.31 10.12
N LEU A 37 -2.78 4.06 8.84
CA LEU A 37 -1.88 3.36 7.92
C LEU A 37 -0.51 4.05 7.77
N SER A 38 -0.51 5.39 7.77
CA SER A 38 0.73 6.18 7.74
C SER A 38 1.56 6.04 9.00
N ARG A 39 0.92 5.86 10.17
CA ARG A 39 1.62 5.60 11.44
C ARG A 39 2.19 4.19 11.48
N GLU A 40 1.43 3.18 11.03
CA GLU A 40 1.92 1.80 11.00
C GLU A 40 3.10 1.61 10.04
N LEU A 41 3.05 2.29 8.89
CA LEU A 41 4.10 2.21 7.87
C LEU A 41 5.27 3.18 8.10
N ASP A 42 5.24 3.94 9.21
CA ASP A 42 6.20 4.99 9.54
C ASP A 42 6.47 5.94 8.36
N LEU A 43 5.38 6.34 7.69
CA LEU A 43 5.38 7.02 6.40
C LEU A 43 4.51 8.27 6.49
N SER A 44 4.81 9.30 5.71
CA SER A 44 3.95 10.48 5.68
C SER A 44 2.60 10.16 5.03
N VAL A 45 1.51 10.68 5.59
CA VAL A 45 0.16 10.64 4.98
C VAL A 45 0.18 10.93 3.47
N PRO A 46 0.81 12.01 2.95
CA PRO A 46 0.88 12.26 1.50
C PRO A 46 1.57 11.14 0.71
N THR A 47 2.58 10.50 1.29
CA THR A 47 3.30 9.37 0.67
C THR A 47 2.40 8.14 0.58
N VAL A 48 1.69 7.81 1.66
CA VAL A 48 0.73 6.70 1.69
C VAL A 48 -0.42 6.94 0.71
N THR A 49 -0.99 8.14 0.70
CA THR A 49 -2.03 8.53 -0.28
C THR A 49 -1.52 8.36 -1.70
N LYS A 50 -0.28 8.78 -1.99
CA LYS A 50 0.32 8.58 -3.31
C LYS A 50 0.41 7.10 -3.67
N PHE A 51 0.88 6.25 -2.76
CA PHE A 51 0.95 4.81 -3.00
C PHE A 51 -0.44 4.18 -3.21
N ILE A 52 -1.45 4.59 -2.47
CA ILE A 52 -2.85 4.13 -2.64
C ILE A 52 -3.41 4.57 -4.00
N THR A 53 -3.15 5.82 -4.40
CA THR A 53 -3.57 6.33 -5.71
C THR A 53 -2.88 5.58 -6.84
N GLU A 54 -1.57 5.35 -6.75
CA GLU A 54 -0.82 4.51 -7.69
C GLU A 54 -1.35 3.07 -7.72
N LEU A 55 -1.81 2.54 -6.58
CA LEU A 55 -2.44 1.23 -6.48
C LEU A 55 -3.82 1.16 -7.14
N LYS A 56 -4.59 2.24 -7.06
CA LYS A 56 -5.94 2.37 -7.65
C LYS A 56 -5.89 2.61 -9.16
N GLU A 57 -4.87 3.31 -9.65
CA GLU A 57 -4.68 3.61 -11.07
C GLU A 57 -3.98 2.49 -11.86
N GLN A 58 -3.45 1.46 -11.19
CA GLN A 58 -2.93 0.24 -11.82
C GLN A 58 -4.00 -0.81 -12.06
#